data_AF-A0A661JAG5-F1
#
_entry.id   AF-A0A661JAG5-F1
#
_cell.length_a   1.000
_cell.length_b   1.000
_cell.length_c   1.000
_cell.angle_alpha   90.00
_cell.angle_beta   90.00
_cell.angle_gamma   90.00
#
_symmetry.space_group_name_H-M   'P 1'
#
loop_
_entity.id
_entity.type
_entity.pdbx_description
1 polymer ?
#
loop_
_entity_poly.entity_id
_entity_poly.type
_entity_poly.pdbx_seq_one_letter_code
_entity_poly.pdbx_strand_id
1 'polypeptide(L)'
;EIGHVCARHSAIQLSEALGAQVVTLAAMAAGPDAREMVPVTASLFQTIMLGYSREREFQADDMGLSYMHRAGYDPMEMSRILTHLRKKSQGPIGYSVYSSTHPDIFERISLSRSKAKLMLALDITTDKLKQKNGRGEAGVTREEITAYKGKVSEDEYKSHLEGLLYGPRENPHRIHIYSVCEGDTIESIAENVLEDRSRVEEIAELNDLDPNSPLRPGQKLKIIY
;
A
#
# COMPACT_ATOMS: atom_id res chain seq x y z
N GLU A 1 1.31 -0.10 -6.32
CA GLU A 1 2.33 0.25 -7.33
C GLU A 1 2.53 -0.78 -8.45
N ILE A 2 3.07 -1.98 -8.21
CA ILE A 2 3.28 -2.98 -9.28
C ILE A 2 1.98 -3.26 -10.06
N GLY A 3 0.83 -3.30 -9.36
CA GLY A 3 -0.49 -3.39 -9.99
C GLY A 3 -0.75 -2.30 -11.05
N HIS A 4 -0.42 -1.04 -10.77
CA HIS A 4 -0.57 0.07 -11.73
C HIS A 4 0.31 -0.10 -12.96
N VAL A 5 1.55 -0.59 -12.77
CA VAL A 5 2.49 -0.84 -13.87
C VAL A 5 1.98 -1.96 -14.76
N CYS A 6 1.57 -3.09 -14.18
CA CYS A 6 1.04 -4.23 -14.91
C CYS A 6 -0.26 -3.88 -15.65
N ALA A 7 -1.13 -3.07 -15.05
CA ALA A 7 -2.36 -2.59 -15.67
C ALA A 7 -2.17 -1.38 -16.61
N ARG A 8 -0.94 -0.86 -16.72
CA ARG A 8 -0.57 0.28 -17.60
C ARG A 8 -1.38 1.56 -17.31
N HIS A 9 -1.77 1.78 -16.06
CA HIS A 9 -2.65 2.88 -15.67
C HIS A 9 -2.11 4.26 -16.06
N SER A 10 -0.79 4.48 -15.98
CA SER A 10 -0.16 5.74 -16.40
C SER A 10 -0.28 5.99 -17.91
N ALA A 11 -0.08 4.96 -18.72
CA ALA A 11 -0.20 5.06 -20.18
C ALA A 11 -1.66 5.31 -20.61
N ILE A 12 -2.61 4.66 -19.93
CA ILE A 12 -4.05 4.87 -20.16
C ILE A 12 -4.43 6.31 -19.80
N GLN A 13 -4.04 6.78 -18.60
CA GLN A 13 -4.31 8.15 -18.16
C GLN A 13 -3.74 9.20 -19.11
N LEU A 14 -2.52 8.98 -19.62
CA LEU A 14 -1.91 9.86 -20.62
C LEU A 14 -2.70 9.86 -21.94
N SER A 15 -3.12 8.68 -22.41
CA SER A 15 -3.90 8.55 -23.66
C SER A 15 -5.25 9.26 -23.57
N GLU A 16 -5.93 9.15 -22.43
CA GLU A 16 -7.19 9.86 -22.17
C GLU A 16 -7.00 11.37 -22.10
N ALA A 17 -5.93 11.84 -21.44
CA ALA A 17 -5.62 13.27 -21.38
C ALA A 17 -5.33 13.85 -22.77
N LEU A 18 -4.58 13.12 -23.61
CA LEU A 18 -4.34 13.51 -25.00
C LEU A 18 -5.64 13.50 -25.83
N GLY A 19 -6.48 12.48 -25.66
CA GLY A 19 -7.78 12.40 -26.31
C GLY A 19 -8.68 13.59 -25.95
N ALA A 20 -8.70 13.99 -24.67
CA ALA A 20 -9.44 15.16 -24.22
C ALA A 20 -8.95 16.46 -24.88
N GLN A 21 -7.63 16.65 -24.97
CA GLN A 21 -7.04 17.82 -25.64
C GLN A 21 -7.44 17.89 -27.11
N VAL A 22 -7.43 16.76 -27.82
CA VAL A 22 -7.87 16.68 -29.22
C VAL A 22 -9.35 17.05 -29.35
N VAL A 23 -10.21 16.52 -28.48
CA VAL A 23 -11.65 16.85 -28.46
C VAL A 23 -11.87 18.33 -28.19
N THR A 24 -11.17 18.91 -27.21
CA THR A 24 -11.25 20.35 -26.91
C THR A 24 -10.82 21.18 -28.11
N LEU A 25 -9.71 20.85 -28.77
CA LEU A 25 -9.24 21.58 -29.95
C LEU A 25 -10.24 21.49 -31.11
N ALA A 26 -10.83 20.31 -31.34
CA ALA A 26 -11.88 20.13 -32.36
C ALA A 26 -13.13 20.97 -32.05
N ALA A 27 -13.58 21.00 -30.79
CA ALA A 27 -14.70 21.83 -30.35
C ALA A 27 -14.41 23.33 -30.58
N MET A 28 -13.16 23.77 -30.35
CA MET A 28 -12.76 25.14 -30.64
C MET A 28 -12.77 25.48 -32.14
N ALA A 29 -12.59 24.50 -33.03
CA ALA A 29 -12.65 24.70 -34.47
C ALA A 29 -14.09 24.64 -35.05
N ALA A 30 -15.03 24.00 -34.33
CA ALA A 30 -16.36 23.68 -34.85
C ALA A 30 -17.38 24.84 -34.85
N GLY A 31 -17.13 25.94 -34.12
CA GLY A 31 -17.99 27.14 -34.12
C GLY A 31 -18.28 27.71 -32.73
N PRO A 32 -19.03 28.83 -32.63
CA PRO A 32 -19.31 29.52 -31.37
C PRO A 32 -20.05 28.66 -30.35
N ASP A 33 -21.13 27.99 -30.77
CA ASP A 33 -21.97 27.15 -29.89
C ASP A 33 -21.16 25.98 -29.27
N ALA A 34 -20.25 25.39 -30.04
CA ALA A 34 -19.36 24.33 -29.56
C ALA A 34 -18.30 24.85 -28.57
N ARG A 35 -17.78 26.07 -28.79
CA ARG A 35 -16.83 26.73 -27.89
C ARG A 35 -17.47 27.04 -26.54
N GLU A 36 -18.72 27.46 -26.50
CA GLU A 36 -19.44 27.75 -25.26
C GLU A 36 -19.65 26.50 -24.39
N MET A 37 -19.68 25.31 -25.00
CA MET A 37 -19.81 24.03 -24.29
C MET A 37 -18.48 23.48 -23.76
N VAL A 38 -17.33 24.05 -24.13
CA VAL A 38 -16.00 23.56 -23.71
C VAL A 38 -15.85 23.52 -22.18
N PRO A 39 -16.24 24.54 -21.38
CA PRO A 39 -16.10 24.48 -19.92
C PRO A 39 -16.97 23.40 -19.27
N VAL A 40 -18.19 23.19 -19.79
CA VAL A 40 -19.12 22.17 -19.28
C VAL A 40 -18.60 20.78 -19.58
N THR A 41 -18.16 20.55 -20.81
CA THR A 41 -17.59 19.27 -21.25
C THR A 41 -16.27 18.95 -20.53
N ALA A 42 -15.42 19.95 -20.27
CA ALA A 42 -14.20 19.79 -19.47
C ALA A 42 -14.50 19.38 -18.02
N SER A 43 -15.52 20.00 -17.40
CA SER A 43 -15.93 19.68 -16.03
C SER A 43 -16.52 18.26 -15.93
N LEU A 44 -17.33 17.86 -16.92
CA LEU A 44 -17.83 16.49 -17.02
C LEU A 44 -16.68 15.49 -17.21
N PHE A 45 -15.74 15.79 -18.10
CA PHE A 45 -14.58 14.95 -18.35
C PHE A 45 -13.75 14.75 -17.07
N GLN A 46 -13.49 15.81 -16.29
CA GLN A 46 -12.80 15.69 -15.01
C GLN A 46 -13.51 14.74 -14.05
N THR A 47 -14.85 14.79 -13.99
CA THR A 47 -15.65 13.88 -13.15
C THR A 47 -15.51 12.43 -13.60
N ILE A 48 -15.54 12.19 -14.91
CA ILE A 48 -15.32 10.84 -15.49
C ILE A 48 -13.91 10.35 -15.16
N MET A 49 -12.88 11.19 -15.29
CA MET A 49 -11.50 10.85 -14.95
C MET A 49 -11.31 10.53 -13.47
N LEU A 50 -12.00 11.22 -12.57
CA LEU A 50 -12.00 10.90 -11.14
C LEU A 50 -12.65 9.54 -10.86
N GLY A 51 -13.68 9.16 -11.62
CA GLY A 51 -14.21 7.80 -11.65
C GLY A 51 -13.10 6.81 -12.00
N TYR A 52 -12.54 6.93 -13.22
CA TYR A 52 -11.50 6.01 -13.70
C TYR A 52 -10.29 5.93 -12.75
N SER A 53 -9.94 7.01 -12.07
CA SER A 53 -8.92 6.98 -11.02
C SER A 53 -9.26 5.99 -9.91
N ARG A 54 -10.49 6.01 -9.36
CA ARG A 54 -10.93 5.05 -8.33
C ARG A 54 -10.92 3.62 -8.84
N GLU A 55 -11.46 3.37 -10.04
CA GLU A 55 -11.48 2.02 -10.61
C GLU A 55 -10.06 1.46 -10.82
N ARG A 56 -9.10 2.30 -11.19
CA ARG A 56 -7.68 1.92 -11.31
C ARG A 56 -7.05 1.58 -9.96
N GLU A 57 -7.36 2.31 -8.91
CA GLU A 57 -6.91 1.95 -7.56
C GLU A 57 -7.44 0.58 -7.15
N PHE A 58 -8.73 0.31 -7.36
CA PHE A 58 -9.32 -1.00 -7.06
C PHE A 58 -8.69 -2.12 -7.88
N GLN A 59 -8.47 -1.90 -9.18
CA GLN A 59 -7.79 -2.87 -10.02
C GLN A 59 -6.34 -3.11 -9.57
N ALA A 60 -5.62 -2.06 -9.21
CA ALA A 60 -4.24 -2.18 -8.74
C ALA A 60 -4.16 -2.91 -7.38
N ASP A 61 -5.07 -2.63 -6.46
CA ASP A 61 -5.20 -3.34 -5.18
C ASP A 61 -5.57 -4.81 -5.39
N ASP A 62 -6.51 -5.09 -6.29
CA ASP A 62 -6.94 -6.44 -6.66
C ASP A 62 -5.79 -7.31 -7.16
N MET A 63 -5.00 -6.75 -8.08
CA MET A 63 -3.79 -7.37 -8.62
C MET A 63 -2.71 -7.48 -7.54
N GLY A 64 -2.52 -6.44 -6.74
CA GLY A 64 -1.55 -6.41 -5.64
C GLY A 64 -1.80 -7.50 -4.60
N LEU A 65 -3.05 -7.68 -4.15
CA LEU A 65 -3.45 -8.77 -3.25
C LEU A 65 -3.15 -10.13 -3.85
N SER A 66 -3.47 -10.31 -5.14
CA SER A 66 -3.22 -11.56 -5.85
C SER A 66 -1.73 -11.86 -5.95
N TYR A 67 -0.89 -10.83 -6.16
CA TYR A 67 0.56 -10.96 -6.18
C TYR A 67 1.13 -11.29 -4.80
N MET A 68 0.70 -10.58 -3.76
CA MET A 68 1.10 -10.84 -2.37
C MET A 68 0.78 -12.29 -1.97
N HIS A 69 -0.47 -12.70 -2.20
CA HIS A 69 -0.94 -14.05 -1.90
C HIS A 69 -0.12 -15.12 -2.63
N ARG A 70 0.10 -14.97 -3.94
CA ARG A 70 0.89 -15.90 -4.75
C ARG A 70 2.36 -15.93 -4.38
N ALA A 71 2.92 -14.80 -3.96
CA ALA A 71 4.29 -14.71 -3.46
C ALA A 71 4.43 -15.25 -2.02
N GLY A 72 3.34 -15.67 -1.38
CA GLY A 72 3.35 -16.22 -0.03
C GLY A 72 3.29 -15.18 1.07
N TYR A 73 3.11 -13.90 0.77
CA TYR A 73 2.83 -12.88 1.79
C TYR A 73 1.39 -12.98 2.30
N ASP A 74 1.15 -12.52 3.53
CA ASP A 74 -0.20 -12.40 4.07
C ASP A 74 -0.96 -11.25 3.36
N PRO A 75 -2.02 -11.53 2.58
CA PRO A 75 -2.79 -10.50 1.90
C PRO A 75 -3.54 -9.56 2.86
N MET A 76 -3.71 -9.93 4.14
CA MET A 76 -4.33 -9.07 5.14
C MET A 76 -3.51 -7.79 5.39
N GLU A 77 -2.19 -7.87 5.19
CA GLU A 77 -1.25 -6.77 5.44
C GLU A 77 -1.49 -5.58 4.52
N MET A 78 -2.03 -5.77 3.31
CA MET A 78 -2.43 -4.64 2.46
C MET A 78 -3.46 -3.75 3.17
N SER A 79 -4.49 -4.35 3.79
CA SER A 79 -5.50 -3.58 4.50
C SER A 79 -4.94 -2.87 5.74
N ARG A 80 -3.89 -3.44 6.36
CA ARG A 80 -3.17 -2.79 7.48
C ARG A 80 -2.37 -1.60 6.99
N ILE A 81 -1.59 -1.74 5.93
CA ILE A 81 -0.81 -0.65 5.34
C ILE A 81 -1.73 0.51 4.97
N LEU A 82 -2.83 0.24 4.26
CA LEU A 82 -3.82 1.28 3.92
C LEU A 82 -4.43 1.94 5.16
N THR A 83 -4.67 1.18 6.23
CA THR A 83 -5.15 1.74 7.51
C THR A 83 -4.10 2.65 8.16
N HIS A 84 -2.81 2.30 8.12
CA HIS A 84 -1.73 3.13 8.63
C HIS A 84 -1.57 4.41 7.81
N LEU A 85 -1.58 4.31 6.48
CA LEU A 85 -1.53 5.48 5.59
C LEU A 85 -2.71 6.42 5.85
N ARG A 86 -3.91 5.88 6.08
CA ARG A 86 -5.07 6.69 6.47
C ARG A 86 -4.84 7.44 7.78
N LYS A 87 -4.31 6.78 8.81
CA LYS A 87 -4.00 7.44 10.10
C LYS A 87 -3.02 8.60 9.91
N LYS A 88 -1.97 8.40 9.10
CA LYS A 88 -0.99 9.45 8.79
C LYS A 88 -1.58 10.60 7.95
N SER A 89 -2.49 10.27 7.02
CA SER A 89 -3.16 11.26 6.17
C SER A 89 -4.16 12.16 6.91
N GLN A 90 -4.45 11.91 8.19
CA GLN A 90 -5.34 12.75 9.03
C GLN A 90 -4.60 13.87 9.79
N GLY A 91 -3.28 14.02 9.61
CA GLY A 91 -2.47 15.12 10.18
C GLY A 91 -2.53 16.44 9.38
N PRO A 92 -1.83 17.51 9.80
CA PRO A 92 -1.81 18.81 9.13
C PRO A 92 -1.47 18.71 7.63
N ILE A 93 -2.00 19.66 6.87
CA ILE A 93 -2.18 19.79 5.40
C ILE A 93 -1.02 19.30 4.49
N GLY A 94 0.18 19.03 5.00
CA GLY A 94 1.36 18.61 4.22
C GLY A 94 1.58 17.09 4.06
N TYR A 95 0.92 16.20 4.81
CA TYR A 95 1.29 14.78 4.86
C TYR A 95 0.54 13.83 3.91
N SER A 96 -0.29 14.35 3.01
CA SER A 96 -1.16 13.53 2.16
C SER A 96 -0.68 13.41 0.70
N VAL A 97 0.63 13.28 0.44
CA VAL A 97 1.12 12.94 -0.92
C VAL A 97 0.47 11.65 -1.43
N TYR A 98 0.28 10.67 -0.52
CA TYR A 98 -0.38 9.42 -0.85
C TYR A 98 -1.83 9.61 -1.33
N SER A 99 -2.67 10.34 -0.59
CA SER A 99 -4.07 10.54 -1.04
C SER A 99 -4.18 11.50 -2.23
N SER A 100 -3.12 12.28 -2.53
CA SER A 100 -3.03 13.08 -3.75
C SER A 100 -2.77 12.23 -5.00
N THR A 101 -2.03 11.13 -4.88
CA THR A 101 -1.78 10.21 -6.01
C THR A 101 -2.73 9.01 -6.02
N HIS A 102 -3.33 8.67 -4.89
CA HIS A 102 -4.17 7.49 -4.69
C HIS A 102 -5.46 7.84 -3.90
N PRO A 103 -6.57 8.15 -4.59
CA PRO A 103 -7.82 8.53 -3.92
C PRO A 103 -8.51 7.36 -3.20
N ASP A 104 -9.52 7.71 -2.39
CA ASP A 104 -10.53 6.79 -1.82
C ASP A 104 -10.01 5.65 -0.92
N ILE A 105 -9.25 6.03 0.10
CA ILE A 105 -8.64 5.07 1.02
C ILE A 105 -9.65 4.24 1.83
N PHE A 106 -10.89 4.72 2.03
CA PHE A 106 -11.89 4.03 2.86
C PHE A 106 -12.45 2.79 2.19
N GLU A 107 -12.95 2.91 0.96
CA GLU A 107 -13.50 1.77 0.21
C GLU A 107 -12.42 0.72 -0.06
N ARG A 108 -11.22 1.18 -0.41
CA ARG A 108 -10.05 0.31 -0.63
C ARG A 108 -9.69 -0.56 0.57
N ILE A 109 -9.70 0.00 1.79
CA ILE A 109 -9.47 -0.79 3.02
C ILE A 109 -10.51 -1.91 3.15
N SER A 110 -11.79 -1.58 2.93
CA SER A 110 -12.91 -2.52 3.09
C SER A 110 -12.85 -3.66 2.05
N LEU A 111 -12.66 -3.30 0.78
CA LEU A 111 -12.57 -4.24 -0.33
C LEU A 111 -11.33 -5.12 -0.21
N SER A 112 -10.16 -4.52 0.07
CA SER A 112 -8.91 -5.26 0.24
C SER A 112 -9.01 -6.27 1.39
N ARG A 113 -9.57 -5.85 2.53
CA ARG A 113 -9.79 -6.75 3.66
C ARG A 113 -10.75 -7.88 3.33
N SER A 114 -11.84 -7.60 2.63
CA SER A 114 -12.84 -8.62 2.29
C SER A 114 -12.26 -9.64 1.31
N LYS A 115 -11.56 -9.18 0.27
CA LYS A 115 -10.89 -10.06 -0.70
C LYS A 115 -9.79 -10.89 -0.03
N ALA A 116 -8.95 -10.29 0.82
CA ALA A 116 -7.95 -11.01 1.59
C ALA A 116 -8.58 -12.13 2.44
N LYS A 117 -9.65 -11.85 3.17
CA LYS A 117 -10.37 -12.88 3.96
C LYS A 117 -10.86 -14.04 3.08
N LEU A 118 -11.38 -13.76 1.89
CA LEU A 118 -11.83 -14.80 0.96
C LEU A 118 -10.66 -15.67 0.46
N MET A 119 -9.53 -15.05 0.12
CA MET A 119 -8.31 -15.78 -0.26
C MET A 119 -7.85 -16.72 0.86
N LEU A 120 -7.76 -16.20 2.09
CA LEU A 120 -7.34 -16.98 3.25
C LEU A 120 -8.32 -18.11 3.58
N ALA A 121 -9.62 -17.83 3.53
CA ALA A 121 -10.63 -18.85 3.76
C ALA A 121 -10.55 -19.97 2.72
N LEU A 122 -10.30 -19.64 1.45
CA LEU A 122 -10.12 -20.63 0.40
C LEU A 122 -8.89 -21.51 0.64
N ASP A 123 -7.76 -20.93 1.03
CA ASP A 123 -6.54 -21.69 1.36
C ASP A 123 -6.78 -22.64 2.54
N ILE A 124 -7.31 -22.14 3.65
CA ILE A 124 -7.61 -22.93 4.86
C ILE A 124 -8.58 -24.08 4.51
N THR A 125 -9.64 -23.77 3.78
CA THR A 125 -10.62 -24.78 3.34
C THR A 125 -9.94 -25.86 2.50
N THR A 126 -9.13 -25.45 1.54
CA THR A 126 -8.42 -26.34 0.63
C THR A 126 -7.47 -27.27 1.40
N ASP A 127 -6.74 -26.74 2.38
CA ASP A 127 -5.80 -27.53 3.18
C ASP A 127 -6.52 -28.51 4.12
N LYS A 128 -7.64 -28.10 4.73
CA LYS A 128 -8.49 -29.03 5.49
C LYS A 128 -9.07 -30.14 4.62
N LEU A 129 -9.52 -29.82 3.40
CA LEU A 129 -10.02 -30.83 2.47
C LEU A 129 -8.93 -31.82 2.07
N LYS A 130 -7.70 -31.34 1.81
CA LYS A 130 -6.55 -32.22 1.55
C LYS A 130 -6.30 -33.18 2.72
N GLN A 131 -6.34 -32.69 3.96
CA GLN A 131 -6.18 -33.53 5.16
C GLN A 131 -7.29 -34.58 5.29
N LYS A 132 -8.48 -34.31 4.77
CA LYS A 132 -9.61 -35.26 4.70
C LYS A 132 -9.62 -36.09 3.41
N ASN A 133 -8.54 -36.14 2.64
CA ASN A 133 -8.47 -36.82 1.34
C ASN A 133 -9.59 -36.40 0.36
N GLY A 134 -9.96 -35.11 0.38
CA GLY A 134 -10.96 -34.51 -0.51
C GLY A 134 -12.41 -34.84 -0.15
N ARG A 135 -12.70 -35.31 1.07
CA ARG A 135 -14.04 -35.74 1.49
C ARG A 135 -14.67 -34.82 2.52
N GLY A 136 -15.99 -34.67 2.44
CA GLY A 136 -16.82 -33.94 3.40
C GLY A 136 -16.73 -32.43 3.28
N GLU A 137 -17.29 -31.73 4.27
CA GLU A 137 -17.26 -30.27 4.33
C GLU A 137 -16.08 -29.78 5.17
N ALA A 138 -15.57 -28.60 4.81
CA ALA A 138 -14.54 -27.89 5.55
C ALA A 138 -14.97 -26.43 5.72
N GLY A 139 -15.45 -26.07 6.91
CA GLY A 139 -15.71 -24.69 7.28
C GLY A 139 -14.44 -23.96 7.69
N VAL A 140 -14.52 -22.63 7.74
CA VAL A 140 -13.45 -21.74 8.22
C VAL A 140 -14.00 -20.89 9.33
N THR A 141 -13.28 -20.82 10.45
CA THR A 141 -13.64 -19.93 11.55
C THR A 141 -12.89 -18.60 11.46
N ARG A 142 -13.35 -17.61 12.22
CA ARG A 142 -12.69 -16.30 12.30
C ARG A 142 -11.28 -16.43 12.89
N GLU A 143 -11.14 -17.28 13.90
CA GLU A 143 -9.88 -17.53 14.61
C GLU A 143 -8.83 -18.08 13.65
N GLU A 144 -9.22 -18.99 12.75
CA GLU A 144 -8.33 -19.56 11.74
C GLU A 144 -7.86 -18.51 10.73
N ILE A 145 -8.74 -17.61 10.29
CA ILE A 145 -8.36 -16.49 9.42
C ILE A 145 -7.40 -15.55 10.15
N THR A 146 -7.63 -15.25 11.43
CA THR A 146 -6.76 -14.35 12.20
C THR A 146 -5.42 -14.98 12.58
N ALA A 147 -5.38 -16.30 12.72
CA ALA A 147 -4.17 -17.06 13.02
C ALA A 147 -3.34 -17.36 11.75
N TYR A 148 -3.93 -17.19 10.56
CA TYR A 148 -3.22 -17.35 9.31
C TYR A 148 -1.99 -16.45 9.27
N LYS A 149 -0.86 -17.05 8.91
CA LYS A 149 0.38 -16.34 8.61
C LYS A 149 0.74 -16.67 7.18
N GLY A 150 1.21 -15.67 6.44
CA GLY A 150 1.82 -15.89 5.15
C GLY A 150 2.95 -16.93 5.24
N LYS A 151 3.28 -17.52 4.10
CA LYS A 151 4.41 -18.44 3.96
C LYS A 151 5.76 -17.72 4.15
N VAL A 152 5.82 -16.45 3.77
CA VAL A 152 6.99 -15.59 3.99
C VAL A 152 6.96 -15.10 5.42
N SER A 153 8.02 -15.41 6.17
CA SER A 153 8.17 -14.98 7.57
C SER A 153 8.56 -13.49 7.67
N GLU A 154 8.31 -12.89 8.83
CA GLU A 154 8.66 -11.48 9.08
C GLU A 154 10.16 -11.22 8.90
N ASP A 155 11.01 -12.15 9.34
CA ASP A 155 12.47 -12.02 9.22
C ASP A 155 12.95 -12.15 7.78
N GLU A 156 12.35 -13.07 7.01
CA GLU A 156 12.62 -13.20 5.58
C GLU A 156 12.18 -11.94 4.82
N TYR A 157 11.02 -11.37 5.16
CA TYR A 157 10.59 -10.08 4.61
C TYR A 157 11.59 -8.97 4.93
N LYS A 158 12.02 -8.84 6.19
CA LYS A 158 13.02 -7.83 6.59
C LYS A 158 14.34 -8.02 5.87
N SER A 159 14.79 -9.27 5.66
CA SER A 159 16.02 -9.53 4.91
C SER A 159 15.99 -8.99 3.48
N HIS A 160 14.81 -8.98 2.83
CA HIS A 160 14.63 -8.39 1.51
C HIS A 160 14.60 -6.85 1.51
N LEU A 161 14.45 -6.21 2.67
CA LEU A 161 14.46 -4.76 2.80
C LEU A 161 15.86 -4.17 2.97
N GLU A 162 16.82 -4.98 3.43
CA GLU A 162 18.20 -4.54 3.67
C GLU A 162 18.80 -3.87 2.41
N GLY A 163 19.29 -2.64 2.57
CA GLY A 163 19.93 -1.86 1.52
C GLY A 163 18.99 -1.23 0.48
N LEU A 164 17.66 -1.42 0.59
CA LEU A 164 16.69 -0.77 -0.30
C LEU A 164 16.73 0.75 -0.17
N LEU A 165 16.63 1.46 -1.29
CA LEU A 165 16.60 2.91 -1.32
C LEU A 165 15.31 3.46 -0.68
N TYR A 166 15.46 4.54 0.07
CA TYR A 166 14.38 5.26 0.74
C TYR A 166 14.55 6.78 0.60
N GLY A 167 13.45 7.52 0.49
CA GLY A 167 13.49 8.98 0.40
C GLY A 167 13.68 9.53 -1.02
N PRO A 168 13.96 10.85 -1.14
CA PRO A 168 14.03 11.55 -2.42
C PRO A 168 15.21 11.09 -3.29
N ARG A 169 15.09 11.24 -4.61
CA ARG A 169 16.13 10.80 -5.57
C ARG A 169 17.43 11.58 -5.42
N GLU A 170 17.34 12.83 -4.99
CA GLU A 170 18.45 13.77 -4.88
C GLU A 170 19.35 13.46 -3.68
N ASN A 171 18.79 12.86 -2.63
CA ASN A 171 19.53 12.39 -1.46
C ASN A 171 18.90 11.10 -0.92
N PRO A 172 19.18 9.95 -1.57
CA PRO A 172 18.55 8.70 -1.21
C PRO A 172 19.20 8.12 0.03
N HIS A 173 18.36 7.82 1.01
CA HIS A 173 18.72 7.03 2.18
C HIS A 173 18.55 5.55 1.84
N ARG A 174 18.89 4.68 2.79
CA ARG A 174 18.69 3.24 2.65
C ARG A 174 18.06 2.65 3.91
N ILE A 175 17.33 1.55 3.73
CA ILE A 175 16.77 0.80 4.85
C ILE A 175 17.86 -0.15 5.37
N HIS A 176 18.09 -0.15 6.67
CA HIS A 176 18.93 -1.13 7.37
C HIS A 176 18.11 -1.86 8.43
N ILE A 177 18.35 -3.17 8.57
CA ILE A 177 17.73 -4.03 9.56
C ILE A 177 18.65 -4.17 10.77
N TYR A 178 18.45 -3.29 11.73
CA TYR A 178 19.16 -3.30 12.99
C TYR A 178 18.68 -4.44 13.89
N SER A 179 19.62 -5.11 14.56
CA SER A 179 19.32 -6.14 15.56
C SER A 179 19.50 -5.55 16.94
N VAL A 180 18.40 -5.43 17.68
CA VAL A 180 18.37 -4.83 19.02
C VAL A 180 19.36 -5.55 19.94
N CYS A 181 20.25 -4.79 20.56
CA CYS A 181 21.18 -5.27 21.57
C CYS A 181 20.54 -5.21 22.96
N GLU A 182 21.15 -5.89 23.94
CA GLU A 182 20.69 -5.83 25.32
C GLU A 182 20.83 -4.41 25.88
N GLY A 183 19.73 -3.86 26.40
CA GLY A 183 19.67 -2.50 26.95
C GLY A 183 19.32 -1.40 25.93
N ASP A 184 19.17 -1.73 24.65
CA ASP A 184 18.78 -0.75 23.63
C ASP A 184 17.37 -0.19 23.88
N THR A 185 17.24 1.12 23.71
CA THR A 185 15.99 1.84 23.55
C THR A 185 15.94 2.46 22.16
N ILE A 186 14.74 2.85 21.68
CA ILE A 186 14.64 3.56 20.40
C ILE A 186 15.50 4.84 20.42
N GLU A 187 15.54 5.51 21.57
CA GLU A 187 16.36 6.70 21.81
C GLU A 187 17.86 6.41 21.74
N SER A 188 18.33 5.33 22.38
CA SER A 188 19.76 4.97 22.31
C SER A 188 20.17 4.55 20.90
N ILE A 189 19.28 3.93 20.14
CA ILE A 189 19.55 3.57 18.74
C ILE A 189 19.63 4.84 17.89
N ALA A 190 18.69 5.78 18.04
CA ALA A 190 18.72 7.05 17.30
C ALA A 190 20.01 7.85 17.57
N GLU A 191 20.42 7.93 18.85
CA GLU A 191 21.62 8.68 19.25
C GLU A 191 22.93 7.98 18.86
N ASN A 192 23.06 6.67 19.11
CA ASN A 192 24.35 5.98 18.97
C ASN A 192 24.55 5.32 17.59
N VAL A 193 23.47 4.99 16.87
CA VAL A 193 23.54 4.30 15.56
C VAL A 193 23.31 5.27 14.41
N LEU A 194 22.32 6.16 14.55
CA LEU A 194 22.01 7.15 13.52
C LEU A 194 22.68 8.51 13.74
N GLU A 195 23.38 8.68 14.87
CA GLU A 195 24.00 9.95 15.29
C GLU A 195 23.02 11.14 15.30
N ASP A 196 21.72 10.85 15.44
CA ASP A 196 20.65 11.84 15.37
C ASP A 196 19.46 11.43 16.26
N ARG A 197 19.46 11.98 17.48
CA ARG A 197 18.39 11.76 18.46
C ARG A 197 17.03 12.28 18.02
N SER A 198 16.95 13.16 17.01
CA SER A 198 15.65 13.63 16.49
C SER A 198 14.90 12.56 15.68
N ARG A 199 15.54 11.42 15.38
CA ARG A 199 14.98 10.33 14.58
C ARG A 199 14.25 9.25 15.38
N VAL A 200 14.02 9.48 16.67
CA VAL A 200 13.28 8.55 17.54
C VAL A 200 11.90 8.25 16.98
N GLU A 201 11.14 9.29 16.63
CA GLU A 201 9.82 9.15 16.02
C GLU A 201 9.88 8.38 14.70
N GLU A 202 10.91 8.61 13.88
CA GLU A 202 11.06 7.93 12.60
C GLU A 202 11.27 6.42 12.78
N ILE A 203 12.15 6.01 13.70
CA ILE A 203 12.38 4.60 14.02
C ILE A 203 11.10 3.97 14.57
N ALA A 204 10.43 4.64 15.52
CA ALA A 204 9.21 4.15 16.14
C ALA A 204 8.10 3.92 15.09
N GLU A 205 7.85 4.92 14.25
CA GLU A 205 6.84 4.86 13.20
C GLU A 205 7.15 3.81 12.13
N LEU A 206 8.40 3.68 11.71
CA LEU A 206 8.81 2.71 10.69
C LEU A 206 8.59 1.26 11.17
N ASN A 207 8.57 1.05 12.49
CA ASN A 207 8.41 -0.26 13.12
C ASN A 207 7.03 -0.51 13.75
N ASP A 208 6.07 0.42 13.60
CA ASP A 208 4.75 0.35 14.26
C ASP A 208 4.87 0.23 15.79
N LEU A 209 5.76 1.03 16.39
CA LEU A 209 6.03 1.11 17.82
C LEU A 209 5.79 2.53 18.33
N ASP A 210 5.52 2.67 19.63
CA ASP A 210 5.62 3.95 20.34
C ASP A 210 7.09 4.28 20.64
N PRO A 211 7.52 5.56 20.69
CA PRO A 211 8.90 5.98 21.00
C PRO A 211 9.50 5.37 22.27
N ASN A 212 8.67 5.08 23.27
CA ASN A 212 9.07 4.51 24.56
C ASN A 212 8.80 3.00 24.66
N SER A 213 8.51 2.33 23.54
CA SER A 213 8.22 0.90 23.55
C SER A 213 9.43 0.10 24.02
N PRO A 214 9.26 -0.86 24.94
CA PRO A 214 10.35 -1.74 25.33
C PRO A 214 10.77 -2.62 24.15
N LEU A 215 12.07 -2.71 23.92
CA LEU A 215 12.66 -3.54 22.87
C LEU A 215 13.20 -4.85 23.45
N ARG A 216 13.16 -5.92 22.65
CA ARG A 216 13.71 -7.23 23.05
C ARG A 216 15.06 -7.46 22.37
N PRO A 217 16.08 -7.97 23.09
CA PRO A 217 17.33 -8.37 22.44
C PRO A 217 17.08 -9.33 21.28
N GLY A 218 17.73 -9.09 20.14
CA GLY A 218 17.56 -9.83 18.89
C GLY A 218 16.35 -9.42 18.05
N GLN A 219 15.48 -8.53 18.54
CA GLN A 219 14.39 -7.97 17.75
C GLN A 219 14.95 -7.22 16.54
N LYS A 220 14.40 -7.49 15.35
CA LYS A 220 14.80 -6.83 14.11
C LYS A 220 14.00 -5.54 13.92
N LEU A 221 14.68 -4.40 13.87
CA LEU A 221 14.09 -3.09 13.60
C LEU A 221 14.55 -2.57 12.24
N LYS A 222 13.62 -1.94 11.52
CA LYS A 222 13.92 -1.15 10.32
C LYS A 222 14.39 0.22 10.77
N ILE A 223 15.57 0.64 10.33
CA ILE A 223 16.07 2.00 10.49
C ILE A 223 16.46 2.54 9.12
N ILE A 224 16.52 3.86 8.98
CA ILE A 224 16.92 4.51 7.74
C ILE A 224 18.32 5.11 7.95
N TYR A 225 19.26 4.83 7.06
CA TYR A 225 20.63 5.34 7.13
C TYR A 225 21.01 6.13 5.87
#